data_AF-A0AAV4PA23-F1
#
_entry.id   AF-A0AAV4PA23-F1
#
_cell.length_a   1.000
_cell.length_b   1.000
_cell.length_c   1.000
_cell.angle_alpha   90.00
_cell.angle_beta   90.00
_cell.angle_gamma   90.00
#
_symmetry.space_group_name_H-M   'P 1'
#
loop_
_entity.id
_entity.type
_entity.pdbx_description
1 polymer ?
#
loop_
_entity_poly.entity_id
_entity_poly.type
_entity_poly.pdbx_seq_one_letter_code
_entity_poly.pdbx_strand_id
1 'polypeptide(L)'
;MSKTMERRVYNRLNWYLESHSLLAEEQVGFRKFKSTTHHVALFSQAIKDALDSKQVLTAIAVDLKSAYDTVWKENLLFKLNNMGISGHLLNWIKSLLSQRLCRVRYGDGLSKTWPSSDRSPSGSGSELHSFQ
;
A
#
# COMPACT_ATOMS: atom_id res chain seq x y z
N MET A 1 14.80 -6.83 -10.84
CA MET A 1 13.86 -6.48 -11.93
C MET A 1 12.47 -6.32 -11.34
N SER A 2 11.88 -5.13 -11.15
CA SER A 2 10.47 -5.09 -10.70
C SER A 2 9.72 -3.78 -10.93
N LYS A 3 10.34 -2.60 -10.79
CA LYS A 3 9.60 -1.32 -10.78
C LYS A 3 8.80 -1.01 -12.06
N THR A 4 9.33 -1.34 -13.24
CA THR A 4 8.64 -1.10 -14.52
C THR A 4 7.43 -2.03 -14.70
N MET A 5 7.57 -3.29 -14.30
CA MET A 5 6.48 -4.28 -14.35
C MET A 5 5.41 -3.92 -13.31
N GLU A 6 5.82 -3.60 -12.09
CA GLU A 6 4.93 -3.12 -11.02
C GLU A 6 4.12 -1.90 -11.50
N ARG A 7 4.76 -0.94 -12.19
CA ARG A 7 4.07 0.23 -12.75
C ARG A 7 3.04 -0.17 -13.82
N ARG A 8 3.34 -1.12 -14.69
CA ARG A 8 2.40 -1.61 -15.71
C ARG A 8 1.20 -2.31 -15.07
N VAL A 9 1.44 -3.19 -14.11
CA VAL A 9 0.39 -3.90 -13.38
C VAL A 9 -0.47 -2.93 -12.57
N TYR A 10 0.16 -1.97 -11.89
CA TYR A 10 -0.53 -0.89 -11.17
C TYR A 10 -1.45 -0.09 -12.10
N ASN A 11 -0.96 0.33 -13.27
CA ASN A 11 -1.78 1.08 -14.22
C ASN A 11 -2.99 0.26 -14.71
N ARG A 12 -2.81 -1.03 -15.00
CA ARG A 12 -3.90 -1.93 -15.43
C ARG A 12 -4.94 -2.12 -14.32
N LEU A 13 -4.48 -2.36 -13.09
CA LEU A 13 -5.32 -2.52 -11.91
C LEU A 13 -6.10 -1.23 -11.63
N ASN A 14 -5.41 -0.08 -11.64
CA ASN A 14 -6.05 1.21 -11.39
C ASN A 14 -7.09 1.54 -12.48
N TRP A 15 -6.80 1.24 -13.75
CA TRP A 15 -7.80 1.39 -14.81
C TRP A 15 -9.04 0.53 -14.56
N TYR A 16 -8.88 -0.73 -14.14
CA TYR A 16 -9.99 -1.63 -13.84
C TYR A 16 -10.83 -1.14 -12.65
N LEU A 17 -10.17 -0.73 -11.56
CA LEU A 17 -10.84 -0.23 -10.36
C LEU A 17 -11.63 1.05 -10.63
N GLU A 18 -11.09 1.96 -11.44
CA GLU A 18 -11.77 3.21 -11.82
C GLU A 18 -12.90 2.96 -12.82
N SER A 19 -12.69 2.11 -13.84
CA SER A 19 -13.71 1.86 -14.88
C SER A 19 -14.94 1.10 -14.38
N HIS A 20 -14.79 0.34 -13.28
CA HIS A 20 -15.88 -0.39 -12.63
C HIS A 20 -16.38 0.31 -11.36
N SER A 21 -15.94 1.55 -11.08
CA SER A 21 -16.32 2.33 -9.89
C SER A 21 -16.19 1.55 -8.58
N LEU A 22 -15.14 0.74 -8.45
CA LEU A 22 -14.96 -0.18 -7.33
C LEU A 22 -14.33 0.50 -6.09
N LEU A 23 -13.90 1.75 -6.23
CA LEU A 23 -13.37 2.57 -5.13
C LEU A 23 -14.42 3.58 -4.70
N ALA A 24 -14.61 3.70 -3.38
CA ALA A 24 -15.46 4.73 -2.78
C ALA A 24 -15.12 6.12 -3.34
N GLU A 25 -16.14 6.94 -3.59
CA GLU A 25 -15.96 8.24 -4.23
C GLU A 25 -15.20 9.21 -3.30
N GLU A 26 -15.40 9.04 -2.00
CA GLU A 26 -14.78 9.77 -0.90
C GLU A 26 -13.31 9.38 -0.72
N GLN A 27 -12.89 8.21 -1.23
CA GLN A 27 -11.47 7.85 -1.24
C GLN A 27 -10.75 8.69 -2.28
N VAL A 28 -10.07 9.75 -1.82
CA VAL A 28 -9.30 10.68 -2.66
C VAL A 28 -7.79 10.38 -2.67
N GLY A 29 -7.30 9.66 -1.66
CA GLY A 29 -5.88 9.33 -1.54
C GLY A 29 -5.42 8.37 -2.64
N PHE A 30 -4.22 8.62 -3.19
CA PHE A 30 -3.54 7.77 -4.18
C PHE A 30 -4.33 7.51 -5.49
N ARG A 31 -5.33 8.33 -5.80
CA ARG A 31 -6.08 8.28 -7.07
C ARG A 31 -5.64 9.40 -8.01
N LYS A 32 -5.63 9.09 -9.30
CA LYS A 32 -5.35 10.12 -10.33
C LYS A 32 -6.49 11.13 -10.36
N PHE A 33 -6.14 12.40 -10.53
CA PHE A 33 -7.08 13.52 -10.66
C PHE A 33 -7.95 13.80 -9.41
N LYS A 34 -7.70 13.17 -8.26
CA LYS A 34 -8.29 13.55 -6.97
C LYS A 34 -7.21 14.18 -6.10
N SER A 35 -7.47 15.40 -5.63
CA SER A 35 -6.56 16.15 -4.77
C SER A 35 -7.05 16.15 -3.33
N THR A 36 -6.13 15.90 -2.39
CA THR A 36 -6.39 16.03 -0.96
C THR A 36 -6.90 17.43 -0.61
N THR A 37 -6.39 18.46 -1.31
CA THR A 37 -6.79 19.86 -1.11
C THR A 37 -8.27 20.07 -1.42
N HIS A 38 -8.79 19.43 -2.47
CA HIS A 38 -10.21 19.54 -2.81
C HIS A 38 -11.09 18.93 -1.72
N HIS A 39 -10.68 17.79 -1.16
CA HIS A 39 -11.44 17.15 -0.10
C HIS A 39 -11.40 17.95 1.22
N VAL A 40 -10.25 18.56 1.55
CA VAL A 40 -10.14 19.47 2.69
C VAL A 40 -11.05 20.70 2.51
N ALA A 41 -11.16 21.22 1.29
CA ALA A 41 -12.07 22.33 0.99
C ALA A 41 -13.55 21.92 1.17
N LEU A 42 -13.94 20.75 0.65
CA LEU A 42 -15.29 20.20 0.84
C LEU A 42 -15.61 19.97 2.33
N PHE A 43 -14.67 19.41 3.09
CA PHE A 43 -14.84 19.21 4.53
C PHE A 43 -14.96 20.55 5.28
N SER A 44 -14.15 21.55 4.90
CA SER A 44 -14.26 22.90 5.47
C SER A 44 -15.59 23.55 5.14
N GLN A 45 -16.14 23.30 3.96
CA GLN A 45 -17.46 23.78 3.57
C GLN A 45 -18.56 23.10 4.41
N ALA A 46 -18.49 21.79 4.58
CA ALA A 46 -19.45 21.05 5.43
C ALA A 46 -19.45 21.55 6.89
N ILE A 47 -18.29 21.92 7.43
CA ILE A 47 -18.21 22.57 8.75
C ILE A 47 -18.94 23.91 8.76
N LYS A 48 -18.71 24.75 7.74
CA LYS A 48 -19.37 26.06 7.64
C LYS A 48 -20.89 25.92 7.52
N ASP A 49 -21.35 25.02 6.66
CA ASP A 49 -22.78 24.80 6.42
C ASP A 49 -23.49 24.31 7.70
N ALA A 50 -22.84 23.45 8.48
CA ALA A 50 -23.34 22.99 9.78
C ALA A 50 -23.42 24.13 10.80
N LEU A 51 -22.39 24.99 10.86
CA LEU A 51 -22.38 26.17 11.73
C LEU A 51 -23.50 27.15 11.37
N ASP A 52 -23.67 27.44 10.08
CA ASP A 52 -24.71 28.35 9.57
C ASP A 52 -26.11 27.80 9.85
N SER A 53 -26.27 26.48 9.78
CA SER A 53 -27.53 25.78 10.07
C SER A 53 -27.76 25.51 11.57
N LYS A 54 -26.87 26.00 12.46
CA LYS A 54 -26.88 25.71 13.91
C LYS A 54 -26.92 24.22 14.25
N GLN A 55 -26.32 23.39 13.39
CA GLN A 55 -26.19 21.95 13.59
C GLN A 55 -24.81 21.61 14.17
N VAL A 56 -24.75 20.48 14.88
CA VAL A 56 -23.49 19.95 15.40
C VAL A 56 -22.93 18.93 14.39
N LEU A 57 -21.73 19.20 13.87
CA LEU A 57 -20.98 18.26 13.05
C LEU A 57 -19.92 17.56 13.91
N THR A 58 -19.90 16.23 13.89
CA THR A 58 -18.88 15.42 14.56
C THR A 58 -18.03 14.70 13.52
N ALA A 59 -16.71 14.85 13.61
CA ALA A 59 -15.76 14.19 12.72
C ALA A 59 -14.92 13.17 13.50
N ILE A 60 -14.73 11.98 12.93
CA ILE A 60 -13.88 10.92 13.49
C ILE A 60 -12.72 10.70 12.53
N ALA A 61 -11.49 10.94 13.00
CA ALA A 61 -10.27 10.69 12.26
C ALA A 61 -9.56 9.45 12.84
N VAL A 62 -9.30 8.45 12.00
CA VAL A 62 -8.61 7.22 12.38
C VAL A 62 -7.30 7.13 11.60
N ASP A 63 -6.18 7.02 12.31
CA ASP A 63 -4.88 6.76 11.72
C ASP A 63 -4.43 5.32 12.02
N LEU A 64 -4.05 4.57 10.98
CA LEU A 64 -3.66 3.17 11.10
C LEU A 64 -2.13 3.07 11.18
N LYS A 65 -1.61 2.59 12.32
CA LYS A 65 -0.18 2.32 12.48
C LYS A 65 0.27 1.26 11.48
N SER A 66 1.29 1.60 10.69
CA SER A 66 1.93 0.69 9.72
C SER A 66 0.91 -0.01 8.81
N ALA A 67 0.04 0.76 8.16
CA ALA A 67 -1.06 0.24 7.33
C ALA A 67 -0.64 -0.87 6.34
N TYR A 68 0.57 -0.81 5.77
CA TYR A 68 1.08 -1.88 4.89
C TYR A 68 1.42 -3.19 5.62
N ASP A 69 1.95 -3.10 6.84
CA ASP A 69 2.36 -4.26 7.64
C ASP A 69 1.15 -4.93 8.32
N THR A 70 0.12 -4.14 8.62
CA THR A 70 -1.07 -4.56 9.39
C THR A 70 -2.18 -5.13 8.51
N VAL A 71 -2.07 -5.03 7.17
CA VAL A 71 -3.10 -5.56 6.26
C VAL A 71 -3.11 -7.08 6.29
N TRP A 72 -4.28 -7.64 6.62
CA TRP A 72 -4.53 -9.07 6.53
C TRP A 72 -4.55 -9.53 5.06
N LYS A 73 -3.45 -10.15 4.63
CA LYS A 73 -3.16 -10.46 3.23
C LYS A 73 -4.20 -11.41 2.60
N GLU A 74 -4.63 -12.42 3.35
CA GLU A 74 -5.63 -13.38 2.89
C GLU A 74 -6.98 -12.69 2.65
N ASN A 75 -7.40 -11.83 3.58
CA ASN A 75 -8.63 -11.06 3.44
C ASN A 75 -8.55 -10.03 2.30
N LEU A 76 -7.38 -9.42 2.09
CA LEU A 76 -7.15 -8.54 0.95
C LEU A 76 -7.32 -9.30 -0.38
N LEU A 77 -6.71 -10.48 -0.51
CA LEU A 77 -6.83 -11.31 -1.72
C LEU A 77 -8.28 -11.78 -1.93
N PHE A 78 -8.98 -12.13 -0.86
CA PHE A 78 -10.41 -12.48 -0.92
C PHE A 78 -11.26 -11.31 -1.43
N LYS A 79 -11.06 -10.09 -0.88
CA LYS A 79 -11.74 -8.89 -1.35
C LYS A 79 -11.46 -8.60 -2.82
N LEU A 80 -10.21 -8.69 -3.25
CA LEU A 80 -9.84 -8.50 -4.67
C LEU A 80 -10.54 -9.51 -5.58
N ASN A 81 -10.60 -10.78 -5.17
CA ASN A 81 -11.32 -11.81 -5.91
C ASN A 81 -12.83 -11.50 -6.01
N ASN A 82 -13.46 -11.05 -4.91
CA ASN A 82 -14.86 -10.65 -4.91
C ASN A 82 -15.15 -9.40 -5.75
N MET A 83 -14.15 -8.53 -5.95
CA MET A 83 -14.21 -7.39 -6.85
C MET A 83 -14.01 -7.79 -8.34
N GLY A 84 -13.94 -9.09 -8.64
CA GLY A 84 -13.77 -9.64 -9.98
C GLY A 84 -12.30 -9.73 -10.44
N ILE A 85 -11.33 -9.40 -9.58
CA ILE A 85 -9.91 -9.51 -9.92
C ILE A 85 -9.46 -10.96 -9.70
N SER A 86 -9.24 -11.69 -10.79
CA SER A 86 -8.90 -13.12 -10.75
C SER A 86 -7.71 -13.48 -11.67
N GLY A 87 -7.33 -14.76 -11.68
CA GLY A 87 -6.32 -15.32 -12.58
C GLY A 87 -4.90 -14.80 -12.34
N HIS A 88 -4.17 -14.54 -13.42
CA HIS A 88 -2.75 -14.14 -13.37
C HIS A 88 -2.51 -12.86 -12.58
N LEU A 89 -3.45 -11.90 -12.61
CA LEU A 89 -3.32 -10.64 -11.87
C LEU A 89 -3.40 -10.89 -10.35
N LEU A 90 -4.38 -11.68 -9.90
CA LEU A 90 -4.51 -12.03 -8.48
C LEU A 90 -3.30 -12.84 -7.99
N ASN A 91 -2.81 -13.79 -8.79
CA ASN A 91 -1.60 -14.57 -8.48
C ASN A 91 -0.35 -13.70 -8.40
N TRP A 92 -0.21 -12.72 -9.28
CA TRP A 92 0.89 -11.75 -9.23
C TRP A 92 0.82 -10.88 -7.98
N ILE A 93 -0.37 -10.39 -7.61
CA ILE A 93 -0.57 -9.62 -6.36
C ILE A 93 -0.25 -10.49 -5.14
N LYS A 94 -0.68 -11.75 -5.12
CA LYS A 94 -0.33 -12.72 -4.07
C LYS A 94 1.19 -12.91 -3.95
N SER A 95 1.89 -13.04 -5.07
CA SER A 95 3.36 -13.10 -5.10
C SER A 95 4.01 -11.80 -4.62
N LEU A 96 3.45 -10.64 -4.96
CA LEU A 96 3.91 -9.34 -4.47
C LEU A 96 3.79 -9.20 -2.95
N LEU A 97 2.69 -9.68 -2.37
CA LEU A 97 2.42 -9.60 -0.92
C LEU A 97 3.13 -10.69 -0.11
N SER A 98 3.62 -11.74 -0.78
CA SER A 98 4.39 -12.81 -0.13
C SER A 98 5.75 -12.31 0.38
N GLN A 99 6.24 -12.91 1.46
CA GLN A 99 7.56 -12.57 2.02
C GLN A 99 8.63 -12.84 0.97
N ARG A 100 9.31 -11.78 0.49
CA ARG A 100 10.43 -11.93 -0.43
C ARG A 100 11.68 -12.26 0.38
N LEU A 101 12.50 -13.16 -0.16
CA LEU A 101 13.80 -13.48 0.38
C LEU A 101 14.86 -12.65 -0.36
N CYS A 102 15.68 -11.95 0.40
CA CYS A 102 16.77 -11.11 -0.08
C CYS A 102 18.12 -11.79 0.14
N ARG A 103 19.04 -11.57 -0.79
CA ARG A 103 20.42 -12.01 -0.73
C ARG A 103 21.30 -10.99 -1.46
N VAL A 104 22.48 -10.71 -0.93
CA VAL A 104 23.48 -9.81 -1.52
C VAL A 104 24.58 -10.66 -2.15
N ARG A 105 25.06 -10.23 -3.32
CA ARG A 105 26.24 -10.80 -3.98
C ARG A 105 27.35 -9.77 -3.99
N TYR A 106 28.53 -10.14 -3.51
CA TYR A 106 29.74 -9.32 -3.53
C TYR A 106 30.90 -10.16 -4.09
N GLY A 107 31.44 -9.75 -5.25
CA GLY A 107 32.34 -10.63 -6.03
C GLY A 107 31.66 -11.94 -6.40
N ASP A 108 32.34 -13.06 -6.13
CA ASP A 108 31.80 -14.43 -6.28
C ASP A 108 31.08 -14.93 -5.02
N GLY A 109 31.09 -14.15 -3.93
CA GLY A 109 30.45 -14.49 -2.68
C GLY A 109 28.95 -14.17 -2.68
N LEU A 110 28.15 -15.11 -2.16
CA LEU A 110 26.72 -14.96 -1.93
C LEU A 110 26.46 -14.92 -0.41
N SER A 111 25.72 -13.91 0.05
CA SER A 111 25.34 -13.82 1.45
C SER A 111 24.32 -14.91 1.84
N LYS A 112 24.04 -15.04 3.14
CA LYS A 112 22.86 -15.77 3.62
C LYS A 112 21.58 -15.12 3.07
N THR A 113 20.48 -15.86 3.09
CA THR A 113 19.18 -15.36 2.62
C THR A 113 18.39 -14.86 3.81
N TRP A 114 17.77 -13.68 3.72
CA TRP A 114 16.95 -13.12 4.80
C TRP A 114 15.58 -12.64 4.29
N PRO A 115 14.54 -12.67 5.13
CA PRO A 115 13.23 -12.10 4.78
C PRO A 115 13.31 -10.58 4.56
N SER A 116 12.60 -10.07 3.56
CA SER A 116 12.58 -8.64 3.23
C SER A 116 11.72 -7.80 4.18
N SER A 117 10.84 -8.43 4.98
CA SER A 117 9.94 -7.72 5.91
C SER A 117 10.45 -7.67 7.34
N ASP A 118 11.61 -8.25 7.61
CA ASP A 118 12.28 -7.97 8.88
C ASP A 118 12.89 -6.58 8.72
N ARG A 119 12.24 -5.59 9.35
CA ARG A 119 12.88 -4.30 9.63
C ARG A 119 14.25 -4.68 10.18
N SER A 120 15.29 -4.24 9.48
CA SER A 120 16.70 -4.50 9.73
C SER A 120 16.96 -4.90 11.18
N PRO A 121 17.68 -6.00 11.47
CA PRO A 121 18.24 -6.15 12.80
C PRO A 121 19.08 -4.88 13.03
N SER A 122 18.63 -4.11 14.00
CA SER A 122 19.32 -2.97 14.56
C SER A 122 20.82 -3.29 14.71
N GLY A 123 21.65 -2.44 14.13
CA GLY A 123 23.06 -2.27 14.50
C GLY A 123 23.99 -3.45 14.18
N SER A 124 24.54 -3.49 12.97
CA SER A 124 25.87 -4.08 12.75
C SER A 124 26.94 -2.97 12.86
N GLY A 125 27.04 -2.39 14.05
CA GLY A 125 28.34 -1.99 14.58
C GLY A 125 28.86 -3.21 15.36
N SER A 126 30.10 -3.61 15.13
CA SER A 126 30.74 -4.85 15.58
C SER A 126 30.37 -6.11 14.80
N GLU A 127 31.07 -6.35 13.69
CA GLU A 127 31.70 -7.64 13.35
C GLU A 127 32.59 -7.44 12.12
N LEU A 128 33.60 -6.58 12.26
CA LEU A 128 34.82 -6.64 11.45
C LEU A 128 35.82 -7.54 12.19
N HIS A 129 35.55 -8.83 12.31
CA HIS A 129 36.58 -9.81 12.69
C HIS A 129 36.14 -11.21 12.27
N SER A 130 36.45 -11.58 11.03
CA SER A 130 36.92 -12.92 10.65
C SER A 130 36.98 -13.05 9.13
N PHE A 131 37.97 -12.38 8.54
CA PHE A 131 38.64 -12.96 7.37
C PHE A 131 39.81 -13.79 7.93
N GLN A 132 39.62 -15.11 7.94
CA GLN A 132 40.69 -16.09 7.74
C GLN A 132 40.16 -17.12 6.75
#